data_AF-A0A1A7YNP1-F1
#
_entry.id   AF-A0A1A7YNP1-F1
#
_cell.length_a   1.000
_cell.length_b   1.000
_cell.length_c   1.000
_cell.angle_alpha   90.00
_cell.angle_beta   90.00
_cell.angle_gamma   90.00
#
_symmetry.space_group_name_H-M   'P 1'
#
loop_
_entity.id
_entity.type
_entity.pdbx_description
1 polymer ?
#
loop_
_entity_poly.entity_id
_entity_poly.type
_entity_poly.pdbx_seq_one_letter_code
_entity_poly.pdbx_strand_id
1 'polypeptide(L)'
;MNRIFGRGKAKGPPPNLTDCIGSVDSRAESIDKKIARLDAELVKYKDQMKKMRDGPSKNMVKQKAMRVLKQKRMYESQRDNLMQQSFNMEQTNYTIQNLKDTKTTVDAMKVGLKDMKKAYKNVKIDKIEDIQDQLEDMMEDANEIQEAMSRSYGTPEIDEDDLEAELDALGDELLLDDDSSY
;
A
#
# COMPACT_ATOMS: atom_id res chain seq x y z
N MET A 1 29.53 -44.86 -5.48
CA MET A 1 29.52 -44.06 -4.23
C MET A 1 28.40 -43.03 -4.32
N ASN A 2 27.29 -43.26 -3.60
CA ASN A 2 26.15 -42.33 -3.57
C ASN A 2 26.43 -41.25 -2.53
N ARG A 3 26.31 -39.97 -2.92
CA ARG A 3 26.53 -38.81 -2.04
C ARG A 3 25.35 -38.73 -1.04
N ILE A 4 25.63 -39.01 0.23
CA ILE A 4 24.71 -39.01 1.39
C ILE A 4 24.60 -37.63 2.07
N PHE A 5 25.19 -36.57 1.51
CA PHE A 5 25.07 -35.23 2.07
C PHE A 5 24.22 -34.32 1.19
N GLY A 6 23.02 -34.03 1.70
CA GLY A 6 22.23 -32.82 1.50
C GLY A 6 22.14 -32.32 0.06
N ARG A 7 21.09 -32.74 -0.67
CA ARG A 7 20.51 -31.89 -1.71
C ARG A 7 20.21 -30.54 -1.05
N GLY A 8 20.96 -29.49 -1.41
CA GLY A 8 20.62 -28.13 -1.00
C GLY A 8 19.15 -27.89 -1.33
N LYS A 9 18.37 -27.37 -0.37
CA LYS A 9 16.97 -27.01 -0.60
C LYS A 9 16.91 -26.23 -1.92
N ALA A 10 15.99 -26.63 -2.81
CA ALA A 10 15.72 -25.86 -4.02
C ALA A 10 15.57 -24.39 -3.60
N LYS A 11 16.40 -23.50 -4.17
CA LYS A 11 16.25 -22.07 -3.94
C LYS A 11 14.83 -21.74 -4.38
N GLY A 12 13.97 -21.45 -3.43
CA GLY A 12 12.62 -21.00 -3.70
C GLY A 12 12.67 -19.76 -4.60
N PRO A 13 11.55 -19.41 -5.25
CA PRO A 13 11.46 -18.16 -5.97
C PRO A 13 11.95 -17.01 -5.08
N PRO A 14 12.65 -16.01 -5.66
CA PRO A 14 13.08 -14.85 -4.90
C PRO A 14 11.84 -14.20 -4.26
N PRO A 15 11.98 -13.64 -3.05
CA PRO A 15 10.87 -12.95 -2.40
C PRO A 15 10.33 -11.86 -3.34
N ASN A 16 9.01 -11.83 -3.51
CA ASN A 16 8.33 -10.77 -4.24
C ASN A 16 7.51 -9.93 -3.25
N LEU A 17 7.27 -8.66 -3.62
CA LEU A 17 6.59 -7.70 -2.75
C LEU A 17 5.17 -8.16 -2.39
N THR A 18 4.44 -8.77 -3.34
CA THR A 18 3.08 -9.28 -3.11
C THR A 18 3.03 -10.30 -1.98
N ASP A 19 3.95 -11.27 -1.96
CA ASP A 19 4.01 -12.28 -0.90
C ASP A 19 4.41 -11.65 0.45
N CYS A 20 5.29 -10.64 0.43
CA CYS A 20 5.67 -9.90 1.63
C CYS A 20 4.51 -9.08 2.20
N ILE A 21 3.73 -8.40 1.35
CA ILE A 21 2.49 -7.67 1.71
C ILE A 21 1.53 -8.64 2.42
N GLY A 22 1.17 -9.75 1.78
CA GLY A 22 0.24 -10.72 2.37
C GLY A 22 0.71 -11.32 3.70
N SER A 23 2.02 -11.49 3.88
CA SER A 23 2.61 -11.93 5.16
C SER A 23 2.49 -10.86 6.26
N VAL A 24 2.72 -9.59 5.92
CA VAL A 24 2.55 -8.47 6.85
C VAL A 24 1.08 -8.29 7.24
N ASP A 25 0.16 -8.37 6.28
CA ASP A 25 -1.28 -8.27 6.52
C ASP A 25 -1.78 -9.39 7.43
N SER A 26 -1.38 -10.64 7.18
CA SER A 26 -1.75 -11.77 8.03
C SER A 26 -1.25 -11.62 9.48
N ARG A 27 -0.09 -10.97 9.66
CA ARG A 27 0.43 -10.63 10.99
C ARG A 27 -0.40 -9.52 11.64
N ALA A 28 -0.81 -8.50 10.88
CA ALA A 28 -1.69 -7.44 11.37
C ALA A 28 -3.04 -8.01 11.84
N GLU A 29 -3.68 -8.87 11.04
CA GLU A 29 -4.93 -9.56 11.42
C GLU A 29 -4.77 -10.41 12.69
N SER A 30 -3.62 -11.06 12.85
CA SER A 30 -3.31 -11.85 14.04
C SER A 30 -3.20 -10.97 15.29
N ILE A 31 -2.74 -9.72 15.14
CA ILE A 31 -2.71 -8.73 16.21
C ILE A 31 -4.13 -8.19 16.48
N ASP A 32 -4.94 -7.93 15.46
CA ASP A 32 -6.34 -7.51 15.62
C ASP A 32 -7.14 -8.54 16.44
N LYS A 33 -6.94 -9.84 16.19
CA LYS A 33 -7.54 -10.92 17.00
C LYS A 33 -7.12 -10.85 18.47
N LYS A 34 -5.91 -10.39 18.80
CA LYS A 34 -5.46 -10.18 20.19
C LYS A 34 -6.10 -8.94 20.79
N ILE A 35 -6.19 -7.85 20.02
CA ILE A 35 -6.84 -6.59 20.42
C ILE A 35 -8.31 -6.88 20.78
N ALA A 36 -9.05 -7.58 19.92
CA ALA A 36 -10.45 -7.93 20.15
C ALA A 36 -10.67 -8.74 21.45
N ARG A 37 -9.75 -9.65 21.79
CA ARG A 37 -9.81 -10.40 23.06
C ARG A 37 -9.62 -9.49 24.27
N LEU A 38 -8.69 -8.54 24.18
CA LEU A 38 -8.42 -7.57 25.26
C LEU A 38 -9.60 -6.60 25.42
N ASP A 39 -10.25 -6.19 24.33
CA ASP A 39 -11.48 -5.39 24.38
C ASP A 39 -12.61 -6.11 25.09
N ALA A 40 -12.84 -7.38 24.74
CA ALA A 40 -13.83 -8.19 25.44
C ALA A 40 -13.53 -8.33 26.94
N GLU A 41 -12.24 -8.40 27.34
CA GLU A 41 -11.84 -8.41 28.74
C GLU A 41 -12.08 -7.04 29.42
N LEU A 42 -11.78 -5.94 28.74
CA LEU A 42 -12.02 -4.59 29.24
C LEU A 42 -13.51 -4.31 29.48
N VAL A 43 -14.38 -4.78 28.59
CA VAL A 43 -15.84 -4.69 28.78
C VAL A 43 -16.27 -5.41 30.07
N LYS A 44 -15.75 -6.61 30.33
CA LYS A 44 -16.04 -7.36 31.57
C LYS A 44 -15.60 -6.59 32.82
N TYR A 45 -14.41 -5.99 32.81
CA TYR A 45 -13.96 -5.16 33.94
C TYR A 45 -14.81 -3.90 34.10
N LYS A 46 -15.21 -3.24 33.01
CA LYS A 46 -16.11 -2.08 33.04
C LYS A 46 -17.44 -2.44 33.70
N ASP A 47 -18.05 -3.55 33.30
CA ASP A 47 -19.34 -3.99 33.85
C ASP A 47 -19.24 -4.49 35.28
N GLN A 48 -18.11 -5.13 35.65
CA GLN A 48 -17.84 -5.49 37.04
C GLN A 48 -17.75 -4.22 37.90
N MET A 49 -16.97 -3.22 37.49
CA MET A 49 -16.80 -1.98 38.26
C MET A 49 -18.09 -1.17 38.40
N LYS A 50 -18.99 -1.18 37.40
CA LYS A 50 -20.31 -0.53 37.49
C LYS A 50 -21.15 -1.06 38.66
N LYS A 51 -21.01 -2.35 38.99
CA LYS A 51 -21.76 -3.02 40.06
C LYS A 51 -21.09 -2.89 41.44
N MET A 52 -19.90 -2.28 41.51
CA MET A 52 -19.11 -2.15 42.73
C MET A 52 -19.26 -0.77 43.36
N ARG A 53 -19.39 -0.76 44.69
CA ARG A 53 -19.21 0.47 45.50
C ARG A 53 -17.76 0.93 45.41
N ASP A 54 -17.58 2.24 45.53
CA ASP A 54 -16.24 2.82 45.58
C ASP A 54 -15.49 2.33 46.82
N GLY A 55 -14.20 2.03 46.65
CA GLY A 55 -13.36 1.51 47.71
C GLY A 55 -12.20 0.64 47.21
N PRO A 56 -11.44 0.04 48.15
CA PRO A 56 -10.23 -0.73 47.83
C PRO A 56 -10.45 -1.84 46.80
N SER A 57 -11.56 -2.57 46.89
CA SER A 57 -11.88 -3.65 45.96
C SER A 57 -12.10 -3.15 44.53
N LYS A 58 -12.81 -2.03 44.34
CA LYS A 58 -13.03 -1.43 43.01
C LYS A 58 -11.73 -0.88 42.44
N ASN A 59 -10.87 -0.31 43.28
CA ASN A 59 -9.54 0.15 42.89
C ASN A 59 -8.65 -1.01 42.39
N MET A 60 -8.73 -2.19 43.00
CA MET A 60 -7.99 -3.36 42.51
C MET A 60 -8.45 -3.80 41.11
N VAL A 61 -9.76 -3.79 40.84
CA VAL A 61 -10.31 -4.11 39.50
C VAL A 61 -9.89 -3.06 38.48
N LYS A 62 -9.94 -1.77 38.85
CA LYS A 62 -9.45 -0.67 38.02
C LYS A 62 -7.97 -0.86 37.63
N GLN A 63 -7.11 -1.24 38.58
CA GLN A 63 -5.70 -1.51 38.30
C GLN A 63 -5.49 -2.68 37.34
N LYS A 64 -6.31 -3.74 37.42
CA LYS A 64 -6.28 -4.84 36.45
C LYS A 64 -6.70 -4.36 35.06
N ALA A 65 -7.79 -3.62 34.96
CA ALA A 65 -8.27 -3.04 33.70
C ALA A 65 -7.21 -2.13 33.05
N MET A 66 -6.52 -1.30 33.84
CA MET A 66 -5.43 -0.45 33.34
C MET A 66 -4.26 -1.24 32.74
N ARG A 67 -3.91 -2.40 33.30
CA ARG A 67 -2.86 -3.27 32.73
C ARG A 67 -3.28 -3.84 31.38
N VAL A 68 -4.54 -4.30 31.28
CA VAL A 68 -5.11 -4.82 30.02
C VAL A 68 -5.18 -3.71 28.96
N LEU A 69 -5.61 -2.51 29.34
CA LEU A 69 -5.65 -1.35 28.43
C LEU A 69 -4.25 -0.99 27.92
N LYS A 70 -3.23 -1.01 28.79
CA LYS A 70 -1.84 -0.77 28.38
C LYS A 70 -1.36 -1.83 27.38
N GLN A 71 -1.71 -3.10 27.61
CA GLN A 71 -1.38 -4.18 26.69
C GLN A 71 -2.11 -4.03 25.35
N LYS A 72 -3.38 -3.60 25.36
CA LYS A 72 -4.16 -3.31 24.15
C LYS A 72 -3.48 -2.24 23.31
N ARG A 73 -3.15 -1.09 23.92
CA ARG A 73 -2.47 0.02 23.23
C ARG A 73 -1.13 -0.35 22.62
N MET A 74 -0.38 -1.24 23.28
CA MET A 74 0.86 -1.77 22.72
C MET A 74 0.61 -2.59 21.45
N TYR A 75 -0.45 -3.40 21.41
CA TYR A 75 -0.82 -4.15 20.23
C TYR A 75 -1.41 -3.28 19.12
N GLU A 76 -2.24 -2.27 19.45
CA GLU A 76 -2.72 -1.27 18.49
C GLU A 76 -1.53 -0.61 17.77
N SER A 77 -0.54 -0.10 18.53
CA SER A 77 0.67 0.48 17.94
C SER A 77 1.47 -0.52 17.08
N GLN A 78 1.58 -1.80 17.48
CA GLN A 78 2.24 -2.80 16.64
C GLN A 78 1.47 -3.06 15.34
N ARG A 79 0.14 -3.09 15.40
CA ARG A 79 -0.74 -3.26 14.23
C ARG A 79 -0.58 -2.09 13.27
N ASP A 80 -0.64 -0.86 13.78
CA ASP A 80 -0.53 0.35 12.95
C ASP A 80 0.83 0.42 12.23
N ASN A 81 1.93 0.04 12.91
CA ASN A 81 3.24 -0.06 12.28
C ASN A 81 3.28 -1.11 11.14
N LEU A 82 2.59 -2.24 11.29
CA LEU A 82 2.49 -3.25 10.24
C LEU A 82 1.64 -2.76 9.06
N MET A 83 0.53 -2.07 9.33
CA MET A 83 -0.31 -1.49 8.28
C MET A 83 0.47 -0.45 7.47
N GLN A 84 1.22 0.43 8.13
CA GLN A 84 2.09 1.39 7.43
C GLN A 84 3.17 0.69 6.59
N GLN A 85 3.75 -0.40 7.10
CA GLN A 85 4.71 -1.20 6.36
C GLN A 85 4.07 -1.81 5.10
N SER A 86 2.85 -2.34 5.24
CA SER A 86 2.09 -2.93 4.13
C SER A 86 1.80 -1.89 3.05
N PHE A 87 1.25 -0.74 3.46
CA PHE A 87 0.97 0.38 2.57
C PHE A 87 2.21 0.85 1.79
N ASN A 88 3.35 1.02 2.46
CA ASN A 88 4.60 1.42 1.79
C ASN A 88 5.05 0.39 0.74
N MET A 89 4.85 -0.90 1.02
CA MET A 89 5.15 -1.96 0.06
C MET A 89 4.16 -1.99 -1.10
N GLU A 90 2.87 -1.73 -0.87
CA GLU A 90 1.86 -1.59 -1.91
C GLU A 90 2.18 -0.43 -2.87
N GLN A 91 2.53 0.74 -2.33
CA GLN A 91 2.99 1.89 -3.13
C GLN A 91 4.23 1.57 -3.97
N THR A 92 5.17 0.81 -3.40
CA THR A 92 6.36 0.34 -4.11
C THR A 92 5.99 -0.64 -5.22
N ASN A 93 5.06 -1.56 -4.94
CA ASN A 93 4.61 -2.56 -5.91
C ASN A 93 3.88 -1.90 -7.09
N TYR A 94 3.06 -0.90 -6.82
CA TYR A 94 2.40 -0.06 -7.82
C TYR A 94 3.43 0.66 -8.71
N THR A 95 4.41 1.33 -8.09
CA THR A 95 5.52 1.99 -8.81
C THR A 95 6.27 1.01 -9.72
N ILE A 96 6.58 -0.20 -9.23
CA ILE A 96 7.25 -1.24 -10.03
C ILE A 96 6.40 -1.66 -11.23
N GLN A 97 5.08 -1.76 -11.05
CA GLN A 97 4.18 -2.11 -12.15
C GLN A 97 4.18 -1.01 -13.22
N ASN A 98 4.08 0.26 -12.84
CA ASN A 98 4.16 1.38 -13.75
C ASN A 98 5.50 1.42 -14.52
N LEU A 99 6.61 1.11 -13.86
CA LEU A 99 7.92 1.02 -14.51
C LEU A 99 7.99 -0.13 -15.53
N LYS A 100 7.34 -1.28 -15.27
CA LYS A 100 7.26 -2.39 -16.23
C LYS A 100 6.43 -2.00 -17.45
N ASP A 101 5.33 -1.28 -17.25
CA ASP A 101 4.46 -0.83 -18.33
C ASP A 101 5.20 0.19 -19.21
N THR A 102 5.88 1.16 -18.59
CA THR A 102 6.76 2.11 -19.28
C THR A 102 7.82 1.42 -20.11
N LYS A 103 8.52 0.43 -19.53
CA LYS A 103 9.53 -0.35 -20.25
C LYS A 103 8.92 -1.03 -21.49
N THR A 104 7.72 -1.58 -21.35
CA THR A 104 7.01 -2.23 -22.45
C THR A 104 6.68 -1.25 -23.56
N THR A 105 6.21 -0.04 -23.22
CA THR A 105 6.00 1.05 -24.18
C THR A 105 7.29 1.43 -24.91
N VAL A 106 8.39 1.63 -24.18
CA VAL A 106 9.70 1.96 -24.78
C VAL A 106 10.19 0.84 -25.72
N ASP A 107 10.01 -0.43 -25.32
CA ASP A 107 10.37 -1.57 -26.16
C ASP A 107 9.53 -1.62 -27.44
N ALA A 108 8.23 -1.30 -27.36
CA ALA A 108 7.35 -1.20 -28.53
C ALA A 108 7.76 -0.04 -29.46
N MET A 109 8.10 1.13 -28.91
CA MET A 109 8.60 2.28 -29.70
C MET A 109 9.90 1.93 -30.45
N LYS A 110 10.82 1.19 -29.81
CA LYS A 110 12.05 0.73 -30.47
C LYS A 110 11.76 -0.20 -31.65
N VAL A 111 10.76 -1.07 -31.53
CA VAL A 111 10.31 -1.94 -32.62
C VAL A 111 9.72 -1.10 -33.76
N GLY A 112 8.79 -0.19 -33.44
CA GLY A 112 8.19 0.74 -34.41
C GLY A 112 9.23 1.56 -35.17
N LEU A 113 10.21 2.13 -34.47
CA LEU A 113 11.32 2.88 -35.08
C LEU A 113 12.16 2.02 -36.02
N LYS A 114 12.40 0.75 -35.67
CA LYS A 114 13.15 -0.18 -36.52
C LYS A 114 12.40 -0.48 -37.80
N ASP A 115 11.08 -0.65 -37.74
CA ASP A 115 10.26 -0.92 -38.92
C ASP A 115 10.07 0.34 -39.77
N MET A 116 9.93 1.52 -39.15
CA MET A 116 9.94 2.81 -39.83
C MET A 116 11.25 3.01 -40.62
N LYS A 117 12.41 2.72 -40.02
CA LYS A 117 13.72 2.79 -40.71
C LYS A 117 13.83 1.83 -41.90
N LYS A 118 13.21 0.63 -41.83
CA LYS A 118 13.18 -0.30 -42.96
C LYS A 118 12.27 0.22 -44.08
N ALA A 119 11.11 0.77 -43.75
CA ALA A 119 10.21 1.39 -44.71
C ALA A 119 10.86 2.59 -45.40
N TYR A 120 11.57 3.44 -44.64
CA TYR A 120 12.32 4.59 -45.14
C TYR A 120 13.44 4.23 -46.13
N LYS A 121 14.14 3.10 -45.95
CA LYS A 121 15.13 2.61 -46.93
C LYS A 121 14.56 2.33 -48.32
N ASN A 122 13.24 2.15 -48.43
CA ASN A 122 12.55 1.91 -49.69
C ASN A 122 11.99 3.19 -50.33
N VAL A 123 12.17 4.37 -49.72
CA VAL A 123 11.69 5.68 -50.22
C VAL A 123 12.89 6.53 -50.67
N LYS A 124 12.87 7.00 -51.93
CA LYS A 124 13.99 7.73 -52.57
C LYS A 124 14.21 9.15 -52.00
N ILE A 125 15.11 9.26 -51.01
CA ILE A 125 16.21 10.22 -50.70
C ILE A 125 16.16 11.74 -51.06
N ASP A 126 15.27 12.29 -51.89
CA ASP A 126 15.36 13.73 -52.26
C ASP A 126 14.46 14.67 -51.44
N LYS A 127 13.95 14.22 -50.28
CA LYS A 127 13.20 15.03 -49.31
C LYS A 127 13.68 14.79 -47.88
N ILE A 128 14.98 14.87 -47.68
CA ILE A 128 15.65 14.51 -46.42
C ILE A 128 15.53 15.59 -45.32
N GLU A 129 15.26 16.84 -45.68
CA GLU A 129 15.16 17.95 -44.72
C GLU A 129 13.93 17.82 -43.80
N ASP A 130 12.75 17.47 -44.35
CA ASP A 130 11.53 17.21 -43.55
C ASP A 130 11.68 16.03 -42.55
N ILE A 131 12.68 15.16 -42.73
CA ILE A 131 12.94 13.97 -41.90
C ILE A 131 13.83 14.30 -40.70
N GLN A 132 14.68 15.33 -40.82
CA GLN A 132 15.52 15.78 -39.72
C GLN A 132 14.66 16.43 -38.64
N ASP A 133 13.69 17.25 -39.06
CA ASP A 133 12.71 17.90 -38.19
C ASP A 133 11.85 16.84 -37.46
N GLN A 134 11.37 15.80 -38.15
CA GLN A 134 10.61 14.71 -37.50
C GLN A 134 11.44 13.85 -36.53
N LEU A 135 12.76 13.77 -36.71
CA LEU A 135 13.66 13.09 -35.79
C LEU A 135 13.94 13.92 -34.54
N GLU A 136 13.92 15.24 -34.68
CA GLU A 136 14.06 16.20 -33.60
C GLU A 136 12.77 16.24 -32.75
N ASP A 137 11.60 16.30 -33.39
CA ASP A 137 10.29 16.18 -32.74
C ASP A 137 10.17 14.87 -31.93
N MET A 138 10.63 13.74 -32.50
CA MET A 138 10.56 12.44 -31.81
C MET A 138 11.57 12.30 -30.67
N MET A 139 12.64 13.11 -30.65
CA MET A 139 13.58 13.23 -29.53
C MET A 139 13.06 14.17 -28.44
N GLU A 140 12.30 15.21 -28.80
CA GLU A 140 11.58 16.06 -27.85
C GLU A 140 10.44 15.31 -27.16
N ASP A 141 9.60 14.58 -27.91
CA ASP A 141 8.53 13.74 -27.34
C ASP A 141 9.07 12.72 -26.32
N ALA A 142 10.24 12.13 -26.61
CA ALA A 142 10.89 11.19 -25.70
C ALA A 142 11.40 11.87 -24.41
N ASN A 143 11.85 13.13 -24.50
CA ASN A 143 12.24 13.92 -23.33
C ASN A 143 11.01 14.43 -22.56
N GLU A 144 9.92 14.78 -23.23
CA GLU A 144 8.67 15.22 -22.61
C GLU A 144 7.96 14.06 -21.89
N ILE A 145 8.01 12.83 -22.43
CA ILE A 145 7.57 11.61 -21.71
C ILE A 145 8.41 11.37 -20.46
N GLN A 146 9.72 11.61 -20.53
CA GLN A 146 10.63 11.47 -19.41
C GLN A 146 10.37 12.55 -18.33
N GLU A 147 9.95 13.75 -18.73
CA GLU A 147 9.55 14.83 -17.83
C GLU A 147 8.13 14.61 -17.25
N ALA A 148 7.17 14.11 -18.04
CA ALA A 148 5.82 13.75 -17.59
C ALA A 148 5.83 12.59 -16.58
N MET A 149 6.71 11.60 -16.77
CA MET A 149 6.97 10.58 -15.74
C MET A 149 7.67 11.14 -14.50
N SER A 150 8.46 12.21 -14.63
CA SER A 150 9.04 12.94 -13.50
C SER A 150 8.00 13.77 -12.75
N ARG A 151 6.93 14.23 -13.41
CA ARG A 151 5.81 14.97 -12.81
C ARG A 151 4.82 14.06 -12.07
N SER A 152 4.78 12.76 -12.38
CA SER A 152 3.96 11.77 -11.64
C SER A 152 4.46 11.44 -10.23
N TYR A 153 5.56 12.05 -9.78
CA TYR A 153 6.01 12.05 -8.38
C TYR A 153 5.57 13.29 -7.58
N GLY A 154 4.57 14.04 -8.06
CA GLY A 154 3.64 14.68 -7.15
C GLY A 154 2.67 13.61 -6.66
N THR A 155 2.85 13.12 -5.43
CA THR A 155 1.73 12.50 -4.70
C THR A 155 0.55 13.47 -4.84
N PRO A 156 -0.69 13.04 -5.15
CA PRO A 156 -1.83 13.94 -4.97
C PRO A 156 -1.71 14.47 -3.54
N GLU A 157 -1.58 15.79 -3.38
CA GLU A 157 -1.86 16.39 -2.08
C GLU A 157 -3.32 16.05 -1.83
N ILE A 158 -3.54 14.96 -1.11
CA ILE A 158 -4.85 14.67 -0.57
C ILE A 158 -5.04 15.75 0.48
N ASP A 159 -5.89 16.71 0.17
CA ASP A 159 -6.20 17.81 1.06
C ASP A 159 -6.78 17.20 2.34
N GLU A 160 -6.11 17.44 3.48
CA GLU A 160 -6.57 16.93 4.77
C GLU A 160 -7.98 17.45 5.09
N ASP A 161 -8.36 18.62 4.53
CA ASP A 161 -9.68 19.23 4.68
C ASP A 161 -10.78 18.45 3.92
N ASP A 162 -10.48 17.87 2.74
CA ASP A 162 -11.44 17.03 1.99
C ASP A 162 -11.64 15.67 2.67
N LEU A 163 -10.57 15.11 3.26
CA LEU A 163 -10.65 13.87 4.05
C LEU A 163 -11.42 14.06 5.36
N GLU A 164 -11.26 15.21 6.02
CA GLU A 164 -12.00 15.53 7.26
C GLU A 164 -13.50 15.76 6.95
N ALA A 165 -13.82 16.41 5.83
CA ALA A 165 -15.19 16.58 5.36
C ALA A 165 -15.86 15.25 4.93
N GLU A 166 -15.14 14.34 4.24
CA GLU A 166 -15.64 13.00 3.93
C GLU A 166 -15.81 12.14 5.19
N LEU A 167 -14.90 12.26 6.17
CA LEU A 167 -14.98 11.56 7.44
C LEU A 167 -16.19 12.03 8.27
N ASP A 168 -16.45 13.34 8.31
CA ASP A 168 -17.61 13.92 9.00
C ASP A 168 -18.93 13.50 8.33
N ALA A 169 -18.98 13.48 7.00
CA ALA A 169 -20.16 13.00 6.26
C ALA A 169 -20.45 11.51 6.52
N LEU A 170 -19.41 10.69 6.64
CA LEU A 170 -19.54 9.26 6.99
C LEU A 170 -19.98 9.06 8.44
N GLY A 171 -19.58 9.96 9.34
CA GLY A 171 -20.02 10.01 10.74
C GLY A 171 -21.49 10.39 10.88
N ASP A 172 -21.96 11.36 10.09
CA ASP A 172 -23.35 11.81 10.05
C ASP A 172 -24.30 10.76 9.47
N GLU A 173 -23.86 9.98 8.46
CA GLU A 173 -24.65 8.88 7.90
C GLU A 173 -24.78 7.70 8.91
N LEU A 174 -23.75 7.46 9.72
CA LEU A 174 -23.78 6.46 10.81
C LEU A 174 -24.61 6.89 12.01
N LEU A 175 -24.71 8.19 12.28
CA LEU A 175 -25.55 8.77 13.34
C LEU A 175 -27.03 8.86 12.94
N LEU A 176 -27.33 9.09 11.66
CA LEU A 176 -28.71 9.10 11.15
C LEU A 176 -29.36 7.71 11.15
N ASP A 177 -28.58 6.63 11.06
CA ASP A 177 -29.10 5.26 11.12
C ASP A 177 -29.31 4.76 12.57
N ASP A 178 -28.68 5.38 13.57
CA ASP A 178 -28.86 5.05 15.01
C ASP A 178 -30.02 5.84 15.68
N ASP A 179 -30.50 6.93 15.06
CA ASP A 179 -31.58 7.78 15.61
C ASP A 179 -32.98 7.47 15.00
N SER A 180 -33.09 6.47 14.11
CA SER A 180 -34.37 6.05 13.51
C SER A 180 -35.08 4.90 14.23
N SER A 181 -34.52 4.39 15.33
CA SER A 181 -35.15 3.37 16.17
C SER A 181 -35.69 3.98 17.46
N TYR A 182 -36.89 4.56 17.39
CA TYR A 182 -37.77 4.82 18.54
C TYR A 182 -39.01 3.91 18.47
#